data_AF-A0A0M8P3P3-F1
#
_entry.id   AF-A0A0M8P3P3-F1
#
_cell.length_a   1.000
_cell.length_b   1.000
_cell.length_c   1.000
_cell.angle_alpha   90.00
_cell.angle_beta   90.00
_cell.angle_gamma   90.00
#
_symmetry.space_group_name_H-M   'P 1'
#
loop_
_entity.id
_entity.type
_entity.pdbx_description
1 polymer ?
#
loop_
_entity_poly.entity_id
_entity_poly.type
_entity_poly.pdbx_seq_one_letter_code
_entity_poly.pdbx_strand_id
1 'polypeptide(L)'
;MNKTTPSPSPVPKASPSSNPPPSPTAGTKRKRNTPAKYYAVKAGHKPGIYYGWNDCLAQVTGFKGAIFQSFPSQEAANAFLNGTKPPAESQSSENTRFYGIQRGRVTGVYTDWTAAQEQIRGFPRPRYRKFSTREEAEDFVREGQAQPPAGFGVASGPHGITTEKPKDAEGIEFAPGDGPLPAGAEDGFDPNVLLDPATGKVVYKTAPQTTATKTQSTGIPGMLRIYTDGSSLRNGTPLASAGVGVYFGPGDSRNVSESLKGSRQTNQRAELTAILRAIDIAPRHRDVTIVTDSRYSIDCVTVWFVNWRRNNWMTRDKKPVENKDLVESILIKIEERNDLKVKTLFEWVKGHNKDPGNEEADKLAVNGAHRGVSAKAEALHVAQEVPDELFDEDF
;
A
#
# COMPACT_ATOMS: atom_id res chain seq x y z
N MET A 1 -47.70 58.46 41.81
CA MET A 1 -48.76 57.43 41.98
C MET A 1 -49.68 57.49 40.77
N ASN A 2 -50.26 56.34 40.37
CA ASN A 2 -51.29 56.15 39.31
C ASN A 2 -50.84 56.46 37.86
N LYS A 3 -50.78 55.44 36.98
CA LYS A 3 -51.81 54.99 36.00
C LYS A 3 -52.00 56.03 34.86
N THR A 4 -52.01 55.70 33.56
CA THR A 4 -52.83 54.68 32.87
C THR A 4 -52.31 54.40 31.44
N THR A 5 -52.61 53.24 30.85
CA THR A 5 -52.61 52.94 29.39
C THR A 5 -53.70 53.77 28.64
N PRO A 6 -53.75 53.90 27.27
CA PRO A 6 -53.53 52.85 26.26
C PRO A 6 -52.96 53.28 24.86
N SER A 7 -53.04 52.33 23.91
CA SER A 7 -52.77 52.32 22.44
C SER A 7 -53.04 53.63 21.65
N PRO A 8 -52.31 53.89 20.52
CA PRO A 8 -52.88 53.50 19.21
C PRO A 8 -51.89 53.09 18.08
N SER A 9 -52.44 52.44 17.05
CA SER A 9 -52.00 52.43 15.62
C SER A 9 -53.05 53.23 14.80
N PRO A 10 -52.86 53.73 13.54
CA PRO A 10 -52.33 52.95 12.37
C PRO A 10 -51.71 53.75 11.15
N VAL A 11 -51.44 53.02 10.03
CA VAL A 11 -51.35 53.41 8.57
C VAL A 11 -50.23 54.37 8.03
N PRO A 12 -49.92 54.44 6.69
CA PRO A 12 -49.61 53.36 5.70
C PRO A 12 -48.61 53.72 4.52
N LYS A 13 -48.48 52.80 3.51
CA LYS A 13 -48.00 52.93 2.09
C LYS A 13 -46.46 53.04 1.85
N ALA A 14 -45.82 52.42 0.86
CA ALA A 14 -46.20 52.08 -0.54
C ALA A 14 -45.36 50.93 -1.19
N SER A 15 -45.69 50.55 -2.43
CA SER A 15 -45.06 49.49 -3.30
C SER A 15 -45.00 49.99 -4.78
N PRO A 16 -44.60 49.19 -5.80
CA PRO A 16 -43.30 48.54 -6.07
C PRO A 16 -42.70 48.79 -7.50
N SER A 17 -41.40 48.49 -7.74
CA SER A 17 -40.67 48.44 -9.06
C SER A 17 -39.17 48.08 -8.85
N SER A 18 -38.33 47.55 -9.76
CA SER A 18 -38.41 46.58 -10.89
C SER A 18 -36.98 46.23 -11.44
N ASN A 19 -36.85 45.40 -12.50
CA ASN A 19 -35.64 45.10 -13.33
C ASN A 19 -34.47 44.27 -12.68
N PRO A 20 -33.53 43.66 -13.46
CA PRO A 20 -33.72 42.46 -14.32
C PRO A 20 -32.63 41.36 -14.06
N PRO A 21 -32.64 40.18 -14.74
CA PRO A 21 -31.81 39.02 -14.34
C PRO A 21 -30.46 38.87 -15.08
N PRO A 22 -29.44 38.24 -14.46
CA PRO A 22 -28.21 37.78 -15.13
C PRO A 22 -28.23 36.28 -15.53
N SER A 23 -27.42 35.95 -16.54
CA SER A 23 -27.40 34.70 -17.31
C SER A 23 -26.80 33.46 -16.61
N PRO A 24 -27.13 32.23 -17.04
CA PRO A 24 -26.60 31.00 -16.45
C PRO A 24 -25.27 30.55 -17.06
N THR A 25 -24.21 30.49 -16.26
CA THR A 25 -22.94 29.83 -16.61
C THR A 25 -22.55 28.81 -15.54
N ALA A 26 -22.97 27.55 -15.68
CA ALA A 26 -22.61 26.47 -14.77
C ALA A 26 -22.48 25.12 -15.50
N GLY A 27 -21.33 24.46 -15.33
CA GLY A 27 -20.96 23.27 -16.10
C GLY A 27 -21.82 22.03 -15.84
N THR A 28 -22.21 21.36 -16.92
CA THR A 28 -23.13 20.21 -16.93
C THR A 28 -22.49 18.93 -16.37
N LYS A 29 -22.49 18.74 -15.05
CA LYS A 29 -22.23 17.41 -14.45
C LYS A 29 -23.39 16.46 -14.76
N ARG A 30 -23.13 15.42 -15.56
CA ARG A 30 -24.10 14.40 -15.98
C ARG A 30 -24.81 13.76 -14.76
N LYS A 31 -26.07 14.12 -14.55
CA LYS A 31 -26.92 13.61 -13.46
C LYS A 31 -27.41 12.22 -13.86
N ARG A 32 -26.96 11.17 -13.14
CA ARG A 32 -27.47 9.80 -13.32
C ARG A 32 -28.96 9.78 -12.98
N ASN A 33 -29.80 9.34 -13.91
CA ASN A 33 -31.25 9.26 -13.72
C ASN A 33 -31.58 8.02 -12.88
N THR A 34 -31.59 8.16 -11.56
CA THR A 34 -32.05 7.10 -10.65
C THR A 34 -33.58 7.00 -10.76
N PRO A 35 -34.17 5.82 -11.01
CA PRO A 35 -35.62 5.68 -11.09
C PRO A 35 -36.26 6.11 -9.77
N ALA A 36 -37.37 6.86 -9.87
CA ALA A 36 -38.10 7.36 -8.71
C ALA A 36 -38.58 6.19 -7.85
N LYS A 37 -38.40 6.30 -6.53
CA LYS A 37 -38.83 5.31 -5.55
C LYS A 37 -39.92 5.91 -4.68
N TYR A 38 -40.96 5.13 -4.42
CA TYR A 38 -42.05 5.49 -3.52
C TYR A 38 -41.76 4.89 -2.14
N TYR A 39 -42.04 5.62 -1.06
CA TYR A 39 -41.76 5.19 0.30
C TYR A 39 -43.07 5.17 1.10
N ALA A 40 -43.51 3.99 1.54
CA ALA A 40 -44.70 3.84 2.36
C ALA A 40 -44.34 3.72 3.83
N VAL A 41 -44.98 4.54 4.69
CA VAL A 41 -44.86 4.48 6.15
C VAL A 41 -46.19 3.97 6.70
N LYS A 42 -46.20 2.74 7.21
CA LYS A 42 -47.38 2.09 7.82
C LYS A 42 -47.51 2.40 9.31
N ALA A 43 -46.39 2.52 10.02
CA ALA A 43 -46.32 3.02 11.39
C ALA A 43 -45.21 4.07 11.48
N GLY A 44 -45.54 5.23 12.03
CA GLY A 44 -44.69 6.43 12.09
C GLY A 44 -45.53 7.65 12.49
N HIS A 45 -44.90 8.83 12.56
CA HIS A 45 -45.56 10.07 12.97
C HIS A 45 -46.75 10.45 12.07
N LYS A 46 -46.66 10.20 10.75
CA LYS A 46 -47.78 10.31 9.80
C LYS A 46 -47.74 9.15 8.81
N PRO A 47 -48.60 8.13 8.94
CA PRO A 47 -48.73 7.07 7.94
C PRO A 47 -49.13 7.61 6.57
N GLY A 48 -48.56 7.07 5.49
CA GLY A 48 -48.78 7.56 4.13
C GLY A 48 -47.68 7.19 3.14
N ILE A 49 -47.82 7.66 1.88
CA ILE A 49 -46.82 7.50 0.81
C ILE A 49 -46.06 8.81 0.63
N TYR A 50 -44.73 8.69 0.58
CA TYR A 50 -43.78 9.76 0.38
C TYR A 50 -42.96 9.52 -0.90
N TYR A 51 -42.78 10.57 -1.70
CA TYR A 51 -42.06 10.51 -2.98
C TYR A 51 -40.55 10.80 -2.82
N GLY A 52 -40.13 11.22 -1.62
CA GLY A 52 -38.74 11.45 -1.24
C GLY A 52 -38.34 10.66 0.00
N TRP A 53 -37.10 10.15 0.01
CA TRP A 53 -36.53 9.46 1.18
C TRP A 53 -36.49 10.36 2.42
N ASN A 54 -36.19 11.65 2.24
CA ASN A 54 -36.06 12.59 3.36
C ASN A 54 -37.39 12.81 4.10
N ASP A 55 -38.50 12.85 3.35
CA ASP A 55 -39.84 13.05 3.91
C ASP A 55 -40.32 11.80 4.67
N CYS A 56 -40.02 10.62 4.12
CA CYS A 56 -40.23 9.32 4.79
C CYS A 56 -39.40 9.23 6.09
N LEU A 57 -38.10 9.56 6.01
CA LEU A 57 -37.18 9.51 7.14
C LEU A 57 -37.70 10.34 8.32
N ALA A 58 -38.17 11.56 8.06
CA ALA A 58 -38.77 12.44 9.06
C ALA A 58 -40.01 11.86 9.78
N GLN A 59 -40.72 10.89 9.18
CA GLN A 59 -41.85 10.23 9.85
C GLN A 59 -41.46 9.02 10.69
N VAL A 60 -40.25 8.48 10.53
CA VAL A 60 -39.81 7.24 11.19
C VAL A 60 -38.71 7.48 12.22
N THR A 61 -37.92 8.56 12.08
CA THR A 61 -36.94 8.98 13.07
C THR A 61 -37.60 9.40 14.38
N GLY A 62 -37.29 8.71 15.47
CA GLY A 62 -37.83 8.99 16.81
C GLY A 62 -39.10 8.21 17.17
N PHE A 63 -39.76 7.55 16.21
CA PHE A 63 -40.98 6.78 16.46
C PHE A 63 -40.65 5.33 16.86
N LYS A 64 -40.95 4.93 18.10
CA LYS A 64 -40.77 3.54 18.56
C LYS A 64 -41.74 2.61 17.82
N GLY A 65 -41.20 1.64 17.10
CA GLY A 65 -41.98 0.67 16.32
C GLY A 65 -42.38 1.15 14.91
N ALA A 66 -41.59 2.05 14.31
CA ALA A 66 -41.84 2.50 12.93
C ALA A 66 -41.76 1.33 11.93
N ILE A 67 -42.72 1.27 11.00
CA ILE A 67 -42.82 0.25 9.94
C ILE A 67 -42.91 1.00 8.61
N PHE A 68 -41.89 0.88 7.77
CA PHE A 68 -41.81 1.54 6.47
C PHE A 68 -41.08 0.68 5.44
N GLN A 69 -41.41 0.86 4.16
CA GLN A 69 -40.78 0.11 3.06
C GLN A 69 -40.79 0.94 1.76
N SER A 70 -39.76 0.77 0.93
CA SER A 70 -39.67 1.42 -0.38
C SER A 70 -40.13 0.51 -1.52
N PHE A 71 -40.90 1.05 -2.45
CA PHE A 71 -41.50 0.35 -3.59
C PHE A 71 -41.16 1.01 -4.92
N PRO A 72 -41.09 0.24 -6.03
CA PRO A 72 -40.87 0.77 -7.37
C PRO A 72 -42.12 1.44 -7.97
N SER A 73 -43.32 1.16 -7.46
CA SER A 73 -44.58 1.77 -7.90
C SER A 73 -45.42 2.27 -6.72
N GLN A 74 -46.27 3.26 -6.98
CA GLN A 74 -47.20 3.82 -5.99
C GLN A 74 -48.29 2.82 -5.58
N GLU A 75 -48.69 1.92 -6.47
CA GLU A 75 -49.68 0.87 -6.22
C GLU A 75 -49.19 -0.15 -5.19
N ALA A 76 -47.93 -0.60 -5.31
CA ALA A 76 -47.30 -1.49 -4.33
C ALA A 76 -47.12 -0.79 -2.96
N ALA A 77 -46.84 0.52 -2.96
CA ALA A 77 -46.81 1.33 -1.74
C ALA A 77 -48.20 1.44 -1.07
N ASN A 78 -49.28 1.60 -1.85
CA ASN A 78 -50.65 1.59 -1.34
C ASN A 78 -51.05 0.22 -0.75
N ALA A 79 -50.69 -0.87 -1.42
CA ALA A 79 -50.96 -2.23 -0.93
C ALA A 79 -50.32 -2.50 0.45
N PHE A 80 -49.08 -2.04 0.66
CA PHE A 80 -48.39 -2.15 1.95
C PHE A 80 -49.11 -1.42 3.10
N LEU A 81 -49.59 -0.20 2.85
CA LEU A 81 -50.37 0.58 3.82
C LEU A 81 -51.68 -0.10 4.17
N ASN A 82 -52.45 -0.48 3.14
CA ASN A 82 -53.78 -1.08 3.30
C ASN A 82 -53.75 -2.51 3.85
N GLY A 83 -52.57 -3.15 3.88
CA GLY A 83 -52.42 -4.52 4.41
C GLY A 83 -52.91 -5.62 3.46
N THR A 84 -53.53 -5.24 2.34
CA THR A 84 -53.94 -6.16 1.28
C THR A 84 -52.69 -6.70 0.57
N LYS A 85 -52.49 -8.01 0.61
CA LYS A 85 -51.49 -8.67 -0.24
C LYS A 85 -51.89 -8.41 -1.71
N PRO A 86 -50.98 -7.91 -2.57
CA PRO A 86 -51.33 -7.65 -3.96
C PRO A 86 -51.79 -8.95 -4.64
N PRO A 87 -52.66 -8.86 -5.68
CA PRO A 87 -53.01 -10.02 -6.49
C PRO A 87 -51.74 -10.72 -6.97
N ALA A 88 -51.75 -12.06 -6.96
CA ALA A 88 -50.62 -12.86 -7.42
C ALA A 88 -50.59 -12.85 -8.95
N GLU A 89 -50.23 -11.72 -9.53
CA GLU A 89 -50.03 -11.59 -10.97
C GLU A 89 -48.79 -12.39 -11.38
N SER A 90 -49.06 -13.38 -12.23
CA SER A 90 -48.17 -14.06 -13.16
C SER A 90 -46.74 -13.52 -13.20
N GLN A 91 -45.78 -14.37 -12.79
CA GLN A 91 -44.35 -14.10 -12.86
C GLN A 91 -43.93 -13.69 -14.28
N SER A 92 -43.81 -12.39 -14.53
CA SER A 92 -43.15 -11.87 -15.72
C SER A 92 -41.66 -12.20 -15.64
N SER A 93 -41.25 -13.06 -16.56
CA SER A 93 -39.90 -13.61 -16.69
C SER A 93 -38.89 -12.56 -17.18
N GLU A 94 -38.60 -11.52 -16.38
CA GLU A 94 -37.75 -10.41 -16.83
C GLU A 94 -36.93 -9.70 -15.72
N ASN A 95 -36.13 -10.47 -14.99
CA ASN A 95 -34.83 -9.97 -14.51
C ASN A 95 -33.79 -11.09 -14.42
N THR A 96 -33.83 -12.01 -15.38
CA THR A 96 -32.86 -13.10 -15.55
C THR A 96 -31.52 -12.48 -15.95
N ARG A 97 -30.74 -12.07 -14.96
CA ARG A 97 -29.41 -11.49 -15.18
C ARG A 97 -28.44 -12.60 -15.47
N PHE A 98 -27.88 -12.59 -16.67
CA PHE A 98 -26.89 -13.57 -17.09
C PHE A 98 -25.49 -13.05 -16.76
N TYR A 99 -24.65 -13.89 -16.17
CA TYR A 99 -23.28 -13.57 -15.78
C TYR A 99 -22.33 -14.38 -16.65
N GLY A 100 -21.71 -13.73 -17.64
CA GLY A 100 -20.69 -14.35 -18.49
C GLY A 100 -19.33 -14.30 -17.80
N ILE A 101 -18.69 -15.45 -17.63
CA ILE A 101 -17.34 -15.58 -17.06
C ILE A 101 -16.35 -15.96 -18.16
N GLN A 102 -15.43 -15.04 -18.40
CA GLN A 102 -14.43 -15.07 -19.46
C GLN A 102 -13.05 -15.52 -18.93
N ARG A 103 -12.75 -15.23 -17.66
CA ARG A 103 -11.64 -15.83 -16.89
C ARG A 103 -12.11 -16.12 -15.46
N GLY A 104 -12.06 -17.38 -15.08
CA GLY A 104 -12.40 -17.93 -13.77
C GLY A 104 -12.06 -19.41 -13.72
N ARG A 105 -12.41 -20.11 -12.64
CA ARG A 105 -12.20 -21.57 -12.48
C ARG A 105 -12.98 -22.39 -13.51
N VAL A 106 -14.21 -21.98 -13.79
CA VAL A 106 -15.06 -22.50 -14.87
C VAL A 106 -15.57 -21.29 -15.66
N THR A 107 -15.38 -21.32 -16.98
CA THR A 107 -15.87 -20.28 -17.91
C THR A 107 -17.23 -20.69 -18.47
N GLY A 108 -18.16 -19.74 -18.57
CA GLY A 108 -19.52 -20.03 -19.01
C GLY A 108 -20.50 -18.92 -18.65
N VAL A 109 -21.77 -19.13 -18.99
CA VAL A 109 -22.87 -18.22 -18.63
C VAL A 109 -23.66 -18.79 -17.46
N TYR A 110 -23.78 -18.00 -16.40
CA TYR A 110 -24.48 -18.36 -15.17
C TYR A 110 -25.75 -17.52 -15.02
N THR A 111 -26.84 -18.12 -14.57
CA THR A 111 -28.10 -17.44 -14.24
C THR A 111 -28.16 -16.96 -12.79
N ASP A 112 -27.28 -17.46 -11.92
CA ASP A 112 -27.14 -17.05 -10.52
C ASP A 112 -25.77 -16.39 -10.30
N TRP A 113 -25.78 -15.26 -9.59
CA TRP A 113 -24.57 -14.58 -9.14
C TRP A 113 -23.77 -15.42 -8.14
N THR A 114 -24.43 -16.22 -7.31
CA THR A 114 -23.77 -17.03 -6.28
C THR A 114 -22.83 -18.06 -6.92
N ALA A 115 -23.35 -18.83 -7.87
CA ALA A 115 -22.57 -19.78 -8.67
C ALA A 115 -21.45 -19.07 -9.46
N ALA A 116 -21.73 -17.91 -10.06
CA ALA A 116 -20.73 -17.11 -10.77
C ALA A 116 -19.59 -16.62 -9.85
N GLN A 117 -19.93 -16.20 -8.62
CA GLN A 117 -19.00 -15.65 -7.65
C GLN A 117 -17.98 -16.69 -7.16
N GLU A 118 -18.38 -17.96 -7.03
CA GLU A 118 -17.47 -19.06 -6.67
C GLU A 118 -16.38 -19.32 -7.71
N GLN A 119 -16.65 -19.04 -9.00
CA GLN A 119 -15.68 -19.25 -10.08
C GLN A 119 -14.64 -18.12 -10.17
N ILE A 120 -14.95 -16.92 -9.67
CA ILE A 120 -14.04 -15.75 -9.68
C ILE A 120 -13.34 -15.52 -8.34
N ARG A 121 -13.89 -16.00 -7.22
CA ARG A 121 -13.37 -15.74 -5.87
C ARG A 121 -12.00 -16.40 -5.68
N GLY A 122 -10.96 -15.58 -5.57
CA GLY A 122 -9.57 -16.03 -5.41
C GLY A 122 -8.86 -16.43 -6.71
N PHE A 123 -9.50 -16.24 -7.88
CA PHE A 123 -8.83 -16.47 -9.17
C PHE A 123 -8.00 -15.24 -9.57
N PRO A 124 -6.78 -15.39 -10.12
CA PRO A 124 -5.96 -14.26 -10.53
C PRO A 124 -6.49 -13.57 -11.79
N ARG A 125 -6.78 -12.26 -11.69
CA ARG A 125 -7.31 -11.41 -12.79
C ARG A 125 -8.56 -12.01 -13.47
N PRO A 126 -9.67 -12.20 -12.73
CA PRO A 126 -10.90 -12.74 -13.30
C PRO A 126 -11.55 -11.69 -14.24
N ARG A 127 -12.09 -12.15 -15.37
CA ARG A 127 -12.86 -11.33 -16.31
C ARG A 127 -14.28 -11.88 -16.34
N TYR A 128 -15.25 -11.05 -15.98
CA TYR A 128 -16.66 -11.40 -15.97
C TYR A 128 -17.51 -10.15 -16.21
N ARG A 129 -18.71 -10.32 -16.76
CA ARG A 129 -19.66 -9.23 -17.04
C ARG A 129 -21.09 -9.73 -16.89
N LYS A 130 -21.99 -8.81 -16.55
CA LYS A 130 -23.43 -9.07 -16.40
C LYS A 130 -24.19 -8.55 -17.62
N PHE A 131 -25.23 -9.26 -18.01
CA PHE A 131 -26.02 -9.03 -19.22
C PHE A 131 -27.52 -9.14 -18.94
N SER A 132 -28.28 -8.49 -19.81
CA SER A 132 -29.76 -8.50 -19.80
C SER A 132 -30.31 -9.74 -20.50
N THR A 133 -29.60 -10.23 -21.52
CA THR A 133 -30.01 -11.39 -22.31
C THR A 133 -28.97 -12.51 -22.20
N ARG A 134 -29.41 -13.74 -22.49
CA ARG A 134 -28.54 -14.92 -22.50
C ARG A 134 -27.55 -14.85 -23.65
N GLU A 135 -28.03 -14.43 -24.82
CA GLU A 135 -27.26 -14.33 -26.06
C GLU A 135 -26.08 -13.36 -25.93
N GLU A 136 -26.28 -12.16 -25.34
CA GLU A 136 -25.18 -11.22 -25.04
C GLU A 136 -24.13 -11.83 -24.09
N ALA A 137 -24.54 -12.66 -23.13
CA ALA A 137 -23.62 -13.31 -22.21
C ALA A 137 -22.85 -14.45 -22.88
N GLU A 138 -23.51 -15.21 -23.76
CA GLU A 138 -22.88 -16.26 -24.57
C GLU A 138 -21.93 -15.66 -25.60
N ASP A 139 -22.28 -14.53 -26.22
CA ASP A 139 -21.40 -13.71 -27.08
C ASP A 139 -20.17 -13.22 -26.32
N PHE A 140 -20.30 -12.74 -25.08
CA PHE A 140 -19.16 -12.26 -24.28
C PHE A 140 -18.22 -13.38 -23.80
N VAL A 141 -18.76 -14.55 -23.46
CA VAL A 141 -17.95 -15.72 -23.15
C VAL A 141 -17.26 -16.21 -24.42
N ARG A 142 -17.98 -16.27 -25.55
CA ARG A 142 -17.46 -16.60 -26.88
C ARG A 142 -16.42 -15.59 -27.37
N GLU A 143 -16.58 -14.30 -27.11
CA GLU A 143 -15.59 -13.24 -27.40
C GLU A 143 -14.26 -13.49 -26.67
N GLY A 144 -14.29 -14.09 -25.47
CA GLY A 144 -13.06 -14.45 -24.75
C GLY A 144 -12.58 -15.88 -24.92
N GLN A 145 -13.30 -16.68 -25.71
CA GLN A 145 -12.82 -17.95 -26.27
C GLN A 145 -12.31 -17.75 -27.71
N ALA A 146 -12.84 -16.76 -28.44
CA ALA A 146 -12.52 -16.39 -29.81
C ALA A 146 -11.46 -15.28 -29.91
N GLN A 147 -11.35 -14.39 -28.92
CA GLN A 147 -10.03 -13.88 -28.57
C GLN A 147 -9.31 -15.02 -27.85
N PRO A 148 -8.25 -15.60 -28.44
CA PRO A 148 -7.41 -16.50 -27.68
C PRO A 148 -6.78 -15.69 -26.52
N PRO A 149 -6.35 -16.34 -25.44
CA PRO A 149 -5.21 -15.79 -24.71
C PRO A 149 -4.12 -15.37 -25.71
N ALA A 150 -3.50 -14.21 -25.48
CA ALA A 150 -2.16 -13.98 -26.01
C ALA A 150 -1.27 -15.11 -25.46
N GLY A 151 -1.01 -16.12 -26.31
CA GLY A 151 -0.42 -17.40 -25.94
C GLY A 151 -1.39 -18.59 -25.98
N PHE A 152 -1.14 -19.49 -26.94
CA PHE A 152 -1.51 -20.92 -26.99
C PHE A 152 -2.81 -21.34 -27.70
N GLY A 153 -2.67 -21.58 -29.01
CA GLY A 153 -3.55 -22.42 -29.84
C GLY A 153 -2.74 -23.10 -30.96
N VAL A 154 -2.21 -24.30 -30.67
CA VAL A 154 -1.60 -25.31 -31.57
C VAL A 154 -0.94 -24.78 -32.87
N ALA A 155 0.36 -24.47 -32.79
CA ALA A 155 1.25 -24.43 -33.97
C ALA A 155 1.95 -25.78 -34.16
N SER A 156 2.17 -26.16 -35.42
CA SER A 156 2.81 -27.41 -35.84
C SER A 156 4.28 -27.47 -35.40
N GLY A 157 4.53 -28.03 -34.23
CA GLY A 157 5.88 -28.16 -33.65
C GLY A 157 6.57 -26.81 -33.35
N PRO A 158 7.77 -26.84 -32.74
CA PRO A 158 8.59 -25.64 -32.59
C PRO A 158 9.04 -25.15 -33.97
N HIS A 159 8.46 -24.05 -34.44
CA HIS A 159 8.93 -23.35 -35.63
C HIS A 159 10.36 -22.86 -35.38
N GLY A 160 11.33 -23.44 -36.09
CA GLY A 160 12.77 -23.25 -35.84
C GLY A 160 13.53 -24.58 -35.69
N ILE A 161 12.87 -25.69 -35.36
CA ILE A 161 13.45 -27.03 -35.52
C ILE A 161 13.02 -27.58 -36.89
N THR A 162 13.80 -27.26 -37.91
CA THR A 162 13.83 -28.09 -39.12
C THR A 162 14.39 -29.46 -38.72
N THR A 163 13.74 -30.55 -39.14
CA THR A 163 14.34 -31.90 -39.03
C THR A 163 15.55 -32.07 -39.95
N GLU A 164 15.75 -31.14 -40.88
CA GLU A 164 16.96 -31.00 -41.67
C GLU A 164 18.01 -30.20 -40.89
N LYS A 165 19.16 -30.82 -40.68
CA LYS A 165 20.36 -30.14 -40.18
C LYS A 165 20.86 -29.17 -41.24
N PRO A 166 21.17 -27.91 -40.90
CA PRO A 166 21.78 -26.99 -41.86
C PRO A 166 23.14 -27.54 -42.33
N LYS A 167 23.42 -27.31 -43.60
CA LYS A 167 24.68 -27.68 -44.27
C LYS A 167 25.31 -26.43 -44.88
N ASP A 168 26.63 -26.44 -45.01
CA ASP A 168 27.36 -25.42 -45.77
C ASP A 168 27.12 -25.57 -47.30
N ALA A 169 27.74 -24.70 -48.09
CA ALA A 169 27.59 -24.72 -49.56
C ALA A 169 28.19 -25.99 -50.20
N GLU A 170 29.02 -26.70 -49.44
CA GLU A 170 29.74 -27.91 -49.80
C GLU A 170 29.03 -29.20 -49.31
N GLY A 171 27.96 -29.07 -48.51
CA GLY A 171 27.07 -30.16 -48.10
C GLY A 171 27.40 -30.86 -46.77
N ILE A 172 28.28 -30.28 -45.95
CA ILE A 172 28.74 -30.80 -44.65
C ILE A 172 27.82 -30.29 -43.52
N GLU A 173 27.46 -31.15 -42.57
CA GLU A 173 26.60 -30.80 -41.44
C GLU A 173 27.35 -30.05 -40.34
N PHE A 174 26.78 -28.95 -39.83
CA PHE A 174 27.37 -28.19 -38.72
C PHE A 174 27.38 -28.99 -37.40
N ALA A 175 28.45 -28.81 -36.61
CA ALA A 175 28.58 -29.40 -35.29
C ALA A 175 27.59 -28.79 -34.27
N PRO A 176 27.19 -29.51 -33.21
CA PRO A 176 26.26 -28.99 -32.19
C PRO A 176 26.82 -27.77 -31.44
N GLY A 177 26.40 -26.57 -31.85
CA GLY A 177 26.77 -25.30 -31.20
C GLY A 177 27.23 -24.20 -32.17
N ASP A 178 27.72 -24.56 -33.37
CA ASP A 178 28.34 -23.61 -34.32
C ASP A 178 27.43 -23.22 -35.50
N GLY A 179 26.16 -23.65 -35.48
CA GLY A 179 25.18 -23.28 -36.50
C GLY A 179 24.60 -21.88 -36.29
N PRO A 180 24.41 -21.06 -37.35
CA PRO A 180 23.75 -19.76 -37.21
C PRO A 180 22.30 -19.93 -36.74
N LEU A 181 21.85 -19.08 -35.81
CA LEU A 181 20.49 -19.12 -35.28
C LEU A 181 19.45 -18.85 -36.39
N PRO A 182 18.32 -19.56 -36.40
CA PRO A 182 17.27 -19.34 -37.40
C PRO A 182 16.65 -17.94 -37.24
N ALA A 183 16.27 -17.34 -38.36
CA ALA A 183 15.69 -15.99 -38.39
C ALA A 183 14.37 -15.95 -37.61
N GLY A 184 14.39 -15.36 -36.40
CA GLY A 184 13.24 -15.20 -35.52
C GLY A 184 13.40 -15.70 -34.08
N ALA A 185 14.56 -16.26 -33.70
CA ALA A 185 14.82 -16.67 -32.32
C ALA A 185 15.17 -15.48 -31.40
N GLU A 186 14.21 -15.03 -30.56
CA GLU A 186 14.49 -14.15 -29.42
C GLU A 186 14.95 -14.95 -28.18
N ASP A 187 15.86 -14.36 -27.39
CA ASP A 187 16.59 -15.01 -26.29
C ASP A 187 15.69 -15.40 -25.09
N GLY A 188 15.29 -16.69 -25.07
CA GLY A 188 14.52 -17.31 -23.99
C GLY A 188 15.38 -17.69 -22.78
N PHE A 189 15.91 -16.70 -22.06
CA PHE A 189 16.83 -16.89 -20.94
C PHE A 189 16.29 -17.85 -19.85
N ASP A 190 16.89 -19.04 -19.71
CA ASP A 190 16.50 -20.06 -18.72
C ASP A 190 16.77 -19.53 -17.29
N PRO A 191 15.76 -19.44 -16.40
CA PRO A 191 15.95 -18.94 -15.04
C PRO A 191 16.83 -19.84 -14.17
N ASN A 192 17.21 -21.04 -14.61
CA ASN A 192 18.16 -21.94 -13.91
C ASN A 192 19.60 -21.77 -14.38
N VAL A 193 19.83 -20.95 -15.40
CA VAL A 193 21.15 -20.61 -15.92
C VAL A 193 21.70 -19.36 -15.22
N LEU A 194 22.99 -19.39 -14.92
CA LEU A 194 23.79 -18.25 -14.48
C LEU A 194 24.92 -18.06 -15.50
N LEU A 195 25.17 -16.81 -15.87
CA LEU A 195 26.42 -16.44 -16.53
C LEU A 195 27.47 -16.23 -15.43
N ASP A 196 28.52 -17.03 -15.42
CA ASP A 196 29.64 -16.85 -14.49
C ASP A 196 30.46 -15.61 -14.91
N PRO A 197 30.50 -14.54 -14.08
CA PRO A 197 31.19 -13.30 -14.45
C PRO A 197 32.72 -13.45 -14.51
N ALA A 198 33.30 -14.52 -13.95
CA ALA A 198 34.74 -14.76 -13.99
C ALA A 198 35.19 -15.51 -15.26
N THR A 199 34.36 -16.40 -15.79
CA THR A 199 34.71 -17.25 -16.94
C THR A 199 33.91 -16.94 -18.22
N GLY A 200 32.87 -16.11 -18.14
CA GLY A 200 31.96 -15.80 -19.25
C GLY A 200 31.12 -17.00 -19.71
N LYS A 201 31.15 -18.12 -18.96
CA LYS A 201 30.46 -19.36 -19.33
C LYS A 201 29.07 -19.45 -18.70
N VAL A 202 28.21 -20.13 -19.44
CA VAL A 202 26.83 -20.44 -19.09
C VAL A 202 26.83 -21.67 -18.17
N VAL A 203 26.46 -21.50 -16.90
CA VAL A 203 26.52 -22.55 -15.86
C VAL A 203 25.16 -22.73 -15.21
N TYR A 204 24.73 -23.98 -15.03
CA TYR A 204 23.46 -24.29 -14.35
C TYR A 204 23.58 -24.14 -12.84
N LYS A 205 22.53 -23.60 -12.20
CA LYS A 205 22.44 -23.47 -10.74
C LYS A 205 22.54 -24.83 -10.07
N THR A 206 23.36 -24.88 -9.03
CA THR A 206 23.52 -26.09 -8.21
C THR A 206 22.28 -26.33 -7.33
N ALA A 207 22.03 -27.59 -6.95
CA ALA A 207 20.91 -27.96 -6.09
C ALA A 207 20.70 -27.06 -4.84
N PRO A 208 21.73 -26.69 -4.04
CA PRO A 208 21.57 -25.75 -2.92
C PRO A 208 21.23 -24.32 -3.35
N GLN A 209 21.63 -23.87 -4.55
CA GLN A 209 21.25 -22.55 -5.08
C GLN A 209 19.80 -22.53 -5.56
N THR A 210 19.27 -23.66 -6.06
CA THR A 210 17.86 -23.79 -6.43
C THR A 210 16.92 -23.94 -5.23
N THR A 211 17.40 -24.48 -4.09
CA THR A 211 16.61 -24.59 -2.85
C THR A 211 16.81 -23.43 -1.87
N ALA A 212 17.65 -22.45 -2.21
CA ALA A 212 17.79 -21.20 -1.45
C ALA A 212 16.52 -20.34 -1.58
N THR A 213 15.55 -20.59 -0.69
CA THR A 213 14.27 -19.87 -0.60
C THR A 213 14.50 -18.37 -0.42
N LYS A 214 14.33 -17.60 -1.50
CA LYS A 214 14.27 -16.12 -1.42
C LYS A 214 12.96 -15.71 -0.75
N THR A 215 13.00 -15.49 0.56
CA THR A 215 11.88 -14.96 1.33
C THR A 215 11.52 -13.56 0.82
N GLN A 216 10.40 -13.45 0.10
CA GLN A 216 9.83 -12.14 -0.22
C GLN A 216 9.27 -11.50 1.05
N SER A 217 9.56 -10.22 1.25
CA SER A 217 9.02 -9.44 2.38
C SER A 217 7.49 -9.48 2.37
N THR A 218 6.88 -9.89 3.49
CA THR A 218 5.42 -10.04 3.68
C THR A 218 4.67 -8.71 3.84
N GLY A 219 5.06 -7.70 3.07
CA GLY A 219 4.42 -6.39 3.02
C GLY A 219 3.25 -6.32 2.02
N ILE A 220 2.40 -5.31 2.19
CA ILE A 220 1.40 -4.91 1.19
C ILE A 220 2.15 -4.63 -0.13
N PRO A 221 1.73 -5.19 -1.29
CA PRO A 221 2.47 -5.08 -2.54
C PRO A 221 2.69 -3.61 -2.94
N GLY A 222 3.94 -3.16 -2.81
CA GLY A 222 4.36 -1.77 -3.05
C GLY A 222 5.09 -1.12 -1.88
N MET A 223 4.78 -1.48 -0.63
CA MET A 223 5.40 -0.91 0.57
C MET A 223 6.75 -1.59 0.87
N LEU A 224 7.84 -0.84 1.00
CA LEU A 224 9.14 -1.38 1.41
C LEU A 224 9.22 -1.42 2.94
N ARG A 225 9.21 -2.62 3.53
CA ARG A 225 9.52 -2.81 4.96
C ARG A 225 11.03 -2.75 5.17
N ILE A 226 11.47 -2.02 6.19
CA ILE A 226 12.86 -1.87 6.60
C ILE A 226 12.89 -2.01 8.11
N TYR A 227 13.72 -2.91 8.63
CA TYR A 227 13.90 -3.11 10.06
C TYR A 227 15.13 -2.34 10.53
N THR A 228 15.04 -1.67 11.67
CA THR A 228 16.10 -0.80 12.21
C THR A 228 16.25 -1.01 13.71
N ASP A 229 17.50 -1.20 14.13
CA ASP A 229 17.88 -1.46 15.51
C ASP A 229 19.20 -0.73 15.84
N GLY A 230 19.39 -0.37 17.11
CA GLY A 230 20.57 0.31 17.61
C GLY A 230 21.04 -0.32 18.92
N SER A 231 22.24 -0.91 18.88
CA SER A 231 22.85 -1.59 20.01
C SER A 231 23.99 -0.77 20.61
N SER A 232 24.23 -0.85 21.91
CA SER A 232 25.35 -0.18 22.57
C SER A 232 26.07 -1.07 23.58
N LEU A 233 27.36 -1.29 23.32
CA LEU A 233 28.24 -2.12 24.14
C LEU A 233 29.07 -1.24 25.09
N ARG A 234 29.28 -1.74 26.31
CA ARG A 234 30.13 -1.13 27.35
C ARG A 234 29.78 0.35 27.65
N ASN A 235 28.48 0.69 27.60
CA ASN A 235 27.98 2.04 27.85
C ASN A 235 28.53 2.61 29.18
N GLY A 236 28.97 3.88 29.16
CA GLY A 236 29.62 4.54 30.31
C GLY A 236 31.13 4.30 30.46
N THR A 237 31.77 3.48 29.61
CA THR A 237 33.24 3.27 29.62
C THR A 237 33.94 3.98 28.45
N PRO A 238 35.27 4.19 28.47
CA PRO A 238 36.00 4.78 27.33
C PRO A 238 35.86 3.95 26.04
N LEU A 239 35.78 2.62 26.20
CA LEU A 239 35.55 1.64 25.15
C LEU A 239 34.06 1.45 24.81
N ALA A 240 33.16 2.33 25.29
CA ALA A 240 31.77 2.35 24.87
C ALA A 240 31.69 2.53 23.35
N SER A 241 30.96 1.65 22.68
CA SER A 241 30.70 1.75 21.25
C SER A 241 29.28 1.30 20.96
N ALA A 242 28.57 2.10 20.19
CA ALA A 242 27.26 1.77 19.68
C ALA A 242 27.34 1.38 18.21
N GLY A 243 26.32 0.68 17.74
CA GLY A 243 26.25 0.11 16.40
C GLY A 243 24.86 0.24 15.82
N VAL A 244 24.81 0.39 14.51
CA VAL A 244 23.65 0.76 13.72
C VAL A 244 23.31 -0.39 12.79
N GLY A 245 22.16 -1.01 13.00
CA GLY A 245 21.64 -2.11 12.20
C GLY A 245 20.48 -1.65 11.32
N VAL A 246 20.58 -1.91 10.01
CA VAL A 246 19.47 -1.69 9.06
C VAL A 246 19.32 -2.92 8.17
N TYR A 247 18.13 -3.49 8.14
CA TYR A 247 17.82 -4.71 7.42
C TYR A 247 16.65 -4.52 6.45
N PHE A 248 16.94 -4.67 5.15
CA PHE A 248 15.98 -4.62 4.05
C PHE A 248 15.48 -6.02 3.65
N GLY A 249 16.28 -7.07 3.90
CA GLY A 249 15.92 -8.46 3.62
C GLY A 249 17.13 -9.39 3.48
N PRO A 250 16.92 -10.71 3.34
CA PRO A 250 18.00 -11.68 3.27
C PRO A 250 18.88 -11.46 2.04
N GLY A 251 20.19 -11.24 2.25
CA GLY A 251 21.15 -11.01 1.16
C GLY A 251 20.97 -9.71 0.37
N ASP A 252 20.22 -8.74 0.89
CA ASP A 252 20.09 -7.42 0.27
C ASP A 252 21.38 -6.60 0.47
N SER A 253 21.94 -6.06 -0.63
CA SER A 253 23.17 -5.25 -0.59
C SER A 253 23.01 -3.92 0.13
N ARG A 254 21.78 -3.54 0.49
CA ARG A 254 21.45 -2.33 1.27
C ARG A 254 21.47 -2.54 2.78
N ASN A 255 21.66 -3.78 3.25
CA ASN A 255 21.78 -4.06 4.68
C ASN A 255 23.02 -3.36 5.27
N VAL A 256 22.84 -2.69 6.42
CA VAL A 256 23.90 -1.92 7.08
C VAL A 256 24.23 -2.52 8.44
N SER A 257 25.53 -2.65 8.71
CA SER A 257 26.12 -2.93 10.02
C SER A 257 27.32 -1.99 10.19
N GLU A 258 27.09 -0.78 10.70
CA GLU A 258 28.15 0.21 10.96
C GLU A 258 28.27 0.58 12.44
N SER A 259 29.46 0.96 12.89
CA SER A 259 29.67 1.56 14.21
C SER A 259 29.14 3.00 14.21
N LEU A 260 28.44 3.42 15.27
CA LEU A 260 27.99 4.80 15.43
C LEU A 260 29.19 5.75 15.45
N LYS A 261 29.15 6.80 14.62
CA LYS A 261 30.24 7.78 14.51
C LYS A 261 30.06 8.93 15.51
N GLY A 262 31.18 9.42 16.06
CA GLY A 262 31.24 10.54 17.00
C GLY A 262 31.52 10.15 18.45
N SER A 263 31.59 11.14 19.34
CA SER A 263 31.95 10.94 20.76
C SER A 263 30.82 10.37 21.61
N ARG A 264 29.56 10.63 21.27
CA ARG A 264 28.38 10.17 22.01
C ARG A 264 27.96 8.78 21.57
N GLN A 265 28.31 7.78 22.37
CA GLN A 265 28.07 6.36 22.10
C GLN A 265 26.94 5.83 23.01
N THR A 266 25.68 6.01 22.60
CA THR A 266 24.49 5.64 23.40
C THR A 266 23.46 4.90 22.54
N ASN A 267 22.66 4.01 23.17
CA ASN A 267 21.62 3.23 22.48
C ASN A 267 20.66 4.13 21.70
N GLN A 268 20.03 5.08 22.39
CA GLN A 268 19.05 6.01 21.82
C GLN A 268 19.57 6.78 20.60
N ARG A 269 20.89 7.02 20.53
CA ARG A 269 21.52 7.71 19.40
C ARG A 269 21.81 6.76 18.23
N ALA A 270 22.19 5.51 18.50
CA ALA A 270 22.32 4.48 17.47
C ALA A 270 20.98 4.17 16.81
N GLU A 271 19.91 4.06 17.62
CA GLU A 271 18.53 3.81 17.19
C GLU A 271 18.01 4.87 16.22
N LEU A 272 18.14 6.15 16.60
CA LEU A 272 17.81 7.27 15.70
C LEU A 272 18.70 7.28 14.44
N THR A 273 19.97 6.90 14.57
CA THR A 273 20.88 6.79 13.41
C THR A 273 20.46 5.64 12.47
N ALA A 274 19.94 4.53 12.99
CA ALA A 274 19.41 3.42 12.20
C ALA A 274 18.20 3.86 11.36
N ILE A 275 17.27 4.61 11.96
CA ILE A 275 16.16 5.23 11.23
C ILE A 275 16.67 6.20 10.15
N LEU A 276 17.63 7.05 10.48
CA LEU A 276 18.23 7.99 9.52
C LEU A 276 18.85 7.26 8.32
N ARG A 277 19.60 6.18 8.57
CA ARG A 277 20.21 5.33 7.53
C ARG A 277 19.20 4.57 6.69
N ALA A 278 18.15 4.04 7.30
CA ALA A 278 17.06 3.41 6.57
C ALA A 278 16.42 4.39 5.58
N ILE A 279 16.17 5.64 5.99
CA ILE A 279 15.57 6.66 5.13
C ILE A 279 16.52 7.12 4.02
N ASP A 280 17.83 7.23 4.31
CA ASP A 280 18.87 7.60 3.33
C ASP A 280 19.01 6.57 2.21
N ILE A 281 18.99 5.28 2.56
CA ILE A 281 19.20 4.16 1.62
C ILE A 281 17.89 3.76 0.93
N ALA A 282 16.74 4.08 1.53
CA ALA A 282 15.44 3.81 0.93
C ALA A 282 15.19 4.65 -0.33
N PRO A 283 14.63 4.06 -1.41
CA PRO A 283 14.22 4.83 -2.59
C PRO A 283 13.23 5.94 -2.21
N ARG A 284 13.55 7.18 -2.58
CA ARG A 284 12.74 8.38 -2.28
C ARG A 284 11.33 8.35 -2.90
N HIS A 285 11.16 7.61 -4.00
CA HIS A 285 9.94 7.54 -4.81
C HIS A 285 8.97 6.42 -4.42
N ARG A 286 9.21 5.71 -3.30
CA ARG A 286 8.45 4.51 -2.91
C ARG A 286 8.08 4.55 -1.43
N ASP A 287 6.84 4.19 -1.11
CA ASP A 287 6.34 4.14 0.26
C ASP A 287 7.17 3.15 1.11
N VAL A 288 7.50 3.56 2.34
CA VAL A 288 8.30 2.77 3.29
C VAL A 288 7.56 2.56 4.61
N THR A 289 7.82 1.42 5.24
CA THR A 289 7.47 1.16 6.64
C THR A 289 8.74 0.82 7.39
N ILE A 290 9.12 1.68 8.34
CA ILE A 290 10.27 1.50 9.22
C ILE A 290 9.77 0.78 10.46
N VAL A 291 10.36 -0.38 10.74
CA VAL A 291 10.02 -1.28 11.83
C VAL A 291 11.13 -1.21 12.87
N THR A 292 10.80 -0.87 14.10
CA THR A 292 11.76 -0.75 15.21
C THR A 292 11.07 -1.06 16.53
N ASP A 293 11.78 -1.62 17.50
CA ASP A 293 11.31 -1.77 18.88
C ASP A 293 11.57 -0.53 19.76
N SER A 294 12.37 0.40 19.25
CA SER A 294 12.70 1.68 19.89
C SER A 294 11.52 2.64 19.91
N ARG A 295 10.64 2.46 20.89
CA ARG A 295 9.49 3.37 21.11
C ARG A 295 9.92 4.82 21.30
N TYR A 296 11.07 5.06 21.95
CA TYR A 296 11.69 6.39 22.05
C TYR A 296 11.89 7.02 20.67
N SER A 297 12.47 6.28 19.72
CA SER A 297 12.79 6.79 18.39
C SER A 297 11.54 7.07 17.57
N ILE A 298 10.51 6.22 17.69
CA ILE A 298 9.18 6.46 17.09
C ILE A 298 8.54 7.72 17.71
N ASP A 299 8.46 7.82 19.03
CA ASP A 299 7.82 8.95 19.72
C ASP A 299 8.56 10.27 19.41
N CYS A 300 9.89 10.25 19.28
CA CYS A 300 10.70 11.40 18.83
C CYS A 300 10.23 11.94 17.47
N VAL A 301 10.11 11.07 16.46
CA VAL A 301 9.83 11.47 15.07
C VAL A 301 8.34 11.59 14.74
N THR A 302 7.44 11.17 15.64
CA THR A 302 5.98 11.22 15.42
C THR A 302 5.22 12.16 16.37
N VAL A 303 5.56 12.20 17.66
CA VAL A 303 4.79 12.94 18.67
C VAL A 303 5.58 14.11 19.26
N TRP A 304 6.82 13.88 19.66
CA TRP A 304 7.57 14.84 20.47
C TRP A 304 8.14 16.00 19.64
N PHE A 305 8.54 15.77 18.39
CA PHE A 305 9.07 16.84 17.53
C PHE A 305 8.10 18.01 17.36
N VAL A 306 6.79 17.78 17.33
CA VAL A 306 5.77 18.84 17.20
C VAL A 306 5.86 19.81 18.38
N ASN A 307 6.03 19.27 19.60
CA ASN A 307 6.20 20.07 20.80
C ASN A 307 7.59 20.72 20.88
N TRP A 308 8.64 20.01 20.47
CA TRP A 308 10.00 20.57 20.45
C TRP A 308 10.15 21.70 19.43
N ARG A 309 9.62 21.56 18.21
CA ARG A 309 9.62 22.61 17.18
C ARG A 309 8.91 23.88 17.66
N ARG A 310 7.83 23.75 18.44
CA ARG A 310 7.15 24.88 19.09
C ARG A 310 7.93 25.48 20.27
N ASN A 311 8.64 24.65 21.03
CA ASN A 311 9.36 25.06 22.24
C ASN A 311 10.86 25.34 21.99
N ASN A 312 11.26 25.70 20.77
CA ASN A 312 12.66 25.95 20.37
C ASN A 312 13.65 24.84 20.80
N TRP A 313 13.23 23.58 20.69
CA TRP A 313 13.99 22.38 21.02
C TRP A 313 14.48 22.29 22.48
N MET A 314 13.70 22.83 23.41
CA MET A 314 13.90 22.65 24.86
C MET A 314 13.01 21.54 25.43
N THR A 315 13.57 20.79 26.39
CA THR A 315 12.82 19.85 27.24
C THR A 315 12.02 20.59 28.31
N ARG A 316 11.19 19.86 29.07
CA ARG A 316 10.45 20.41 30.22
C ARG A 316 11.36 21.09 31.24
N ASP A 317 12.59 20.61 31.40
CA ASP A 317 13.59 21.11 32.34
C ASP A 317 14.42 22.28 31.78
N LYS A 318 13.97 22.88 30.67
CA LYS A 318 14.66 23.96 29.91
C LYS A 318 16.05 23.57 29.40
N LYS A 319 16.39 22.28 29.35
CA LYS A 319 17.63 21.79 28.73
C LYS A 319 17.42 21.61 27.22
N PRO A 320 18.45 21.78 26.38
CA PRO A 320 18.35 21.43 24.96
C PRO A 320 18.10 19.92 24.80
N VAL A 321 17.31 19.53 23.80
CA VAL A 321 17.06 18.11 23.48
C VAL A 321 18.37 17.45 23.02
N GLU A 322 18.80 16.40 23.72
CA GLU A 322 20.15 15.82 23.59
C GLU A 322 20.51 15.30 22.18
N ASN A 323 19.51 14.74 21.48
CA ASN A 323 19.63 14.15 20.14
C ASN A 323 18.92 15.01 19.08
N LYS A 324 18.79 16.34 19.30
CA LYS A 324 18.16 17.27 18.35
C LYS A 324 18.66 17.04 16.92
N ASP A 325 19.96 16.93 16.76
CA ASP A 325 20.68 16.86 15.48
C ASP A 325 20.21 15.70 14.60
N LEU A 326 20.02 14.51 15.19
CA LEU A 326 19.50 13.35 14.46
C LEU A 326 18.00 13.49 14.16
N VAL A 327 17.20 13.94 15.12
CA VAL A 327 15.75 14.07 14.93
C VAL A 327 15.44 15.13 13.86
N GLU A 328 16.12 16.27 13.88
CA GLU A 328 16.01 17.33 12.86
C GLU A 328 16.43 16.80 11.47
N SER A 329 17.51 16.03 11.38
CA SER A 329 17.97 15.39 10.14
C SER A 329 16.98 14.36 9.58
N ILE A 330 16.33 13.57 10.45
CA ILE A 330 15.30 12.60 10.06
C ILE A 330 14.06 13.33 9.55
N LEU A 331 13.61 14.37 10.24
CA LEU A 331 12.42 15.15 9.87
C LEU A 331 12.57 15.81 8.50
N ILE A 332 13.73 16.39 8.20
CA ILE A 332 14.01 16.96 6.87
C ILE A 332 13.81 15.91 5.77
N LYS A 333 14.31 14.69 5.95
CA LYS A 333 14.15 13.60 4.96
C LYS A 333 12.71 13.08 4.88
N ILE A 334 11.94 13.15 5.96
CA ILE A 334 10.51 12.81 5.95
C ILE A 334 9.73 13.91 5.21
N GLU A 335 10.03 15.19 5.44
CA GLU A 335 9.46 16.33 4.70
C GLU A 335 9.77 16.22 3.19
N GLU A 336 11.03 15.97 2.79
CA GLU A 336 11.43 15.71 1.38
C GLU A 336 10.62 14.57 0.72
N ARG A 337 10.30 13.51 1.47
CA ARG A 337 9.52 12.36 0.96
C ARG A 337 8.02 12.67 0.87
N ASN A 338 7.50 13.47 1.80
CA ASN A 338 6.11 13.94 1.78
C ASN A 338 5.85 14.86 0.57
N ASP A 339 6.82 15.71 0.19
CA ASP A 339 6.72 16.56 -1.01
C ASP A 339 6.63 15.74 -2.31
N LEU A 340 7.32 14.59 -2.35
CA LEU A 340 7.20 13.60 -3.43
C LEU A 340 5.89 12.79 -3.38
N LYS A 341 4.98 13.09 -2.43
CA LYS A 341 3.71 12.40 -2.17
C LYS A 341 3.87 10.93 -1.74
N VAL A 342 5.04 10.60 -1.18
CA VAL A 342 5.41 9.27 -0.73
C VAL A 342 5.23 9.16 0.78
N LYS A 343 4.70 8.02 1.24
CA LYS A 343 4.43 7.79 2.67
C LYS A 343 5.63 7.16 3.38
N THR A 344 5.89 7.66 4.58
CA THR A 344 6.84 7.07 5.54
C THR A 344 6.04 6.67 6.77
N LEU A 345 5.89 5.37 7.00
CA LEU A 345 5.16 4.80 8.14
C LEU A 345 6.16 4.24 9.17
N PHE A 346 5.77 4.28 10.43
CA PHE A 346 6.52 3.68 11.53
C PHE A 346 5.67 2.59 12.20
N GLU A 347 6.27 1.42 12.42
CA GLU A 347 5.65 0.29 13.08
C GLU A 347 6.49 -0.10 14.30
N TRP A 348 5.87 -0.08 15.48
CA TRP A 348 6.51 -0.53 16.71
C TRP A 348 6.38 -2.05 16.82
N VAL A 349 7.51 -2.74 16.94
CA VAL A 349 7.57 -4.16 17.30
C VAL A 349 8.06 -4.32 18.73
N LYS A 350 7.79 -5.47 19.34
CA LYS A 350 8.27 -5.76 20.69
C LYS A 350 9.66 -6.42 20.59
N GLY A 351 10.67 -5.81 21.21
CA GLY A 351 12.01 -6.39 21.33
C GLY A 351 11.97 -7.82 21.88
N HIS A 352 12.84 -8.69 21.35
CA HIS A 352 12.92 -10.12 21.65
C HIS A 352 11.65 -10.96 21.38
N ASN A 353 10.67 -10.45 20.62
CA ASN A 353 9.43 -11.19 20.30
C ASN A 353 9.53 -12.14 19.09
N LYS A 354 10.76 -12.51 18.70
CA LYS A 354 11.07 -13.40 17.55
C LYS A 354 10.51 -12.92 16.19
N ASP A 355 10.52 -11.61 15.94
CA ASP A 355 10.37 -11.10 14.57
C ASP A 355 11.70 -11.31 13.83
N PRO A 356 11.77 -12.13 12.76
CA PRO A 356 13.03 -12.43 12.08
C PRO A 356 13.70 -11.19 11.48
N GLY A 357 12.94 -10.15 11.11
CA GLY A 357 13.50 -8.91 10.59
C GLY A 357 14.16 -8.06 11.67
N ASN A 358 13.58 -8.02 12.88
CA ASN A 358 14.20 -7.33 14.01
C ASN A 358 15.39 -8.11 14.56
N GLU A 359 15.35 -9.45 14.60
CA GLU A 359 16.50 -10.25 15.02
C GLU A 359 17.71 -10.10 14.08
N GLU A 360 17.50 -9.94 12.77
CA GLU A 360 18.60 -9.62 11.84
C GLU A 360 19.08 -8.16 11.99
N ALA A 361 18.19 -7.22 12.29
CA ALA A 361 18.59 -5.83 12.57
C ALA A 361 19.44 -5.73 13.86
N ASP A 362 19.05 -6.39 14.95
CA ASP A 362 19.83 -6.50 16.19
C ASP A 362 21.22 -7.09 15.93
N LYS A 363 21.30 -8.24 15.23
CA LYS A 363 22.59 -8.85 14.84
C LYS A 363 23.48 -7.88 14.07
N LEU A 364 22.93 -7.11 13.13
CA LEU A 364 23.68 -6.09 12.39
C LEU A 364 24.13 -4.93 13.29
N ALA A 365 23.29 -4.49 14.23
CA ALA A 365 23.62 -3.44 15.20
C ALA A 365 24.72 -3.89 16.18
N VAL A 366 24.60 -5.07 16.76
CA VAL A 366 25.60 -5.71 17.64
C VAL A 366 26.94 -5.88 16.92
N ASN A 367 26.93 -6.38 15.67
CA ASN A 367 28.12 -6.49 14.84
C ASN A 367 28.77 -5.12 14.58
N GLY A 368 27.98 -4.09 14.29
CA GLY A 368 28.45 -2.70 14.16
C GLY A 368 29.10 -2.18 15.44
N ALA A 369 28.51 -2.48 16.60
CA ALA A 369 29.03 -2.07 17.90
C ALA A 369 30.37 -2.76 18.20
N HIS A 370 30.47 -4.08 17.98
CA HIS A 370 31.71 -4.85 18.16
C HIS A 370 32.86 -4.31 17.29
N ARG A 371 32.60 -4.00 16.00
CA ARG A 371 33.60 -3.38 15.12
C ARG A 371 34.14 -2.07 15.68
N GLY A 372 33.26 -1.23 16.24
CA GLY A 372 33.67 0.03 16.87
C GLY A 372 34.43 -0.16 18.18
N VAL A 373 34.16 -1.20 18.98
CA VAL A 373 35.00 -1.58 20.14
C VAL A 373 36.39 -2.00 19.67
N SER A 374 36.49 -2.87 18.65
CA SER A 374 37.77 -3.34 18.11
C SER A 374 38.61 -2.21 17.55
N ALA A 375 38.04 -1.37 16.68
CA ALA A 375 38.74 -0.21 16.11
C ALA A 375 39.21 0.79 17.18
N LYS A 376 38.44 0.97 18.27
CA LYS A 376 38.88 1.77 19.43
C LYS A 376 40.01 1.12 20.22
N ALA A 377 40.00 -0.20 20.37
CA ALA A 377 41.07 -0.93 21.05
C ALA A 377 42.38 -0.91 20.23
N GLU A 378 42.29 -1.10 18.92
CA GLU A 378 43.40 -0.95 17.97
C GLU A 378 43.98 0.47 18.01
N ALA A 379 43.13 1.50 17.94
CA ALA A 379 43.57 2.89 18.03
C ALA A 379 44.23 3.23 19.39
N LEU A 380 43.78 2.61 20.49
CA LEU A 380 44.39 2.77 21.80
C LEU A 380 45.76 2.06 21.88
N HIS A 381 45.90 0.89 21.27
CA HIS A 381 47.17 0.16 21.21
C HIS A 381 48.22 0.94 20.41
N VAL A 382 47.86 1.42 19.21
CA VAL A 382 48.75 2.24 18.37
C VAL A 382 49.15 3.53 19.08
N ALA A 383 48.26 4.15 19.86
CA ALA A 383 48.59 5.33 20.66
C ALA A 383 49.53 5.04 21.86
N GLN A 384 49.68 3.78 22.27
CA GLN A 384 50.64 3.33 23.29
C GLN A 384 51.97 2.84 22.70
N GLU A 385 52.03 2.59 21.39
CA GLU A 385 53.24 2.17 20.66
C GLU A 385 54.03 3.35 20.05
N VAL A 386 53.59 4.60 20.22
CA VAL A 386 54.37 5.78 19.86
C VAL A 386 55.48 5.97 20.91
N PRO A 387 56.78 5.90 20.55
CA PRO A 387 57.85 6.10 21.53
C PRO A 387 57.93 7.55 22.02
N ASP A 388 58.24 7.74 23.31
CA ASP A 388 58.53 9.06 23.91
C ASP A 388 59.87 9.70 23.43
N GLU A 389 60.48 9.19 22.36
CA GLU A 389 61.69 9.73 21.74
C GLU A 389 61.39 10.95 20.85
N LEU A 390 60.97 12.07 21.47
CA LEU A 390 61.06 13.42 20.88
C LEU A 390 60.93 14.57 21.90
N PHE A 391 61.31 14.33 23.16
CA PHE A 391 61.62 15.38 24.14
C PHE A 391 63.09 15.28 24.56
N ASP A 392 63.98 15.56 23.60
CA ASP A 392 65.36 15.91 23.94
C ASP A 392 65.35 17.25 24.69
N GLU A 393 65.67 17.20 25.98
CA GLU A 393 66.11 18.37 26.73
C GLU A 393 67.46 18.83 26.18
N ASP A 394 67.48 19.87 25.34
CA ASP A 394 68.52 20.91 25.29
C ASP A 394 68.27 21.88 24.12
N PHE A 395 67.89 23.14 24.42
CA PHE A 395 68.45 24.38 23.84
C PHE A 395 67.84 25.67 24.43
#